data_AF-A0A8X6HFN1-F1
#
_entry.id   AF-A0A8X6HFN1-F1
#
_cell.length_a   1.000
_cell.length_b   1.000
_cell.length_c   1.000
_cell.angle_alpha   90.00
_cell.angle_beta   90.00
_cell.angle_gamma   90.00
#
_symmetry.space_group_name_H-M   'P 1'
#
loop_
_entity.id
_entity.type
_entity.pdbx_description
1 polymer ?
#
loop_
_entity_poly.entity_id
_entity_poly.type
_entity_poly.pdbx_seq_one_letter_code
_entity_poly.pdbx_strand_id
1 'polypeptide(L)'
;MGTIFERIFSFCRYVGLIFFPETESHRNQTFRVNFSEFYYSGPPSWLMEEFENELCHTSELIIFNKKPSDLLEVGKLLLCKLTRNCSNPSEAFRIHERIFEIFQQSKDTSLLLDLLDSTCPDTLVRLHIFDRAAPENLNCLNYLLPIIKKKKFDLWGLWPNSSGHIATSSVINLYFYKKYFSAIPFLMRNGIHWTYSEDIFVDYCKRLNWNWIPSDSLFIESSGRSNHRFFLILLTYYALCNFYYDNNNKSLTALKMLWRSISDAFITSDEMINSLWKFSSNPSFMNGEPLMICNMVNLIDPTTVSRPRLLQHLCRCSIRQRLAENYQLPDGIQKVVLPTLLKNYVDLEYD
;
A
#
# COMPACT_ATOMS: atom_id res chain seq x y z
N MET A 1 -35.86 -15.76 -9.91
CA MET A 1 -35.40 -14.37 -10.09
C MET A 1 -36.52 -13.33 -9.95
N GLY A 2 -37.77 -13.60 -10.35
CA GLY A 2 -38.86 -12.60 -10.25
C GLY A 2 -39.23 -12.16 -8.83
N THR A 3 -39.21 -13.07 -7.86
CA THR A 3 -39.69 -12.80 -6.48
C THR A 3 -38.82 -11.84 -5.68
N ILE A 4 -37.50 -11.83 -5.92
CA ILE A 4 -36.55 -10.98 -5.19
C ILE A 4 -36.56 -9.56 -5.75
N PHE A 5 -36.55 -9.43 -7.09
CA PHE A 5 -36.67 -8.13 -7.73
C PHE A 5 -38.00 -7.46 -7.38
N GLU A 6 -39.09 -8.22 -7.32
CA GLU A 6 -40.39 -7.69 -6.87
C GLU A 6 -40.40 -7.27 -5.40
N ARG A 7 -39.71 -7.98 -4.50
CA ARG A 7 -39.57 -7.56 -3.09
C ARG A 7 -38.79 -6.26 -2.94
N ILE A 8 -37.67 -6.12 -3.66
CA ILE A 8 -36.88 -4.88 -3.68
C ILE A 8 -37.70 -3.73 -4.31
N PHE A 9 -38.43 -3.99 -5.39
CA PHE A 9 -39.28 -2.98 -6.04
C PHE A 9 -40.46 -2.55 -5.15
N SER A 10 -41.06 -3.49 -4.44
CA SER A 10 -42.18 -3.25 -3.53
C SER A 10 -41.74 -2.43 -2.32
N PHE A 11 -40.54 -2.70 -1.78
CA PHE A 11 -39.95 -1.88 -0.73
C PHE A 11 -39.57 -0.49 -1.23
N CYS A 12 -38.92 -0.37 -2.39
CA CYS A 12 -38.63 0.95 -2.99
C CYS A 12 -39.90 1.78 -3.17
N ARG A 13 -41.01 1.17 -3.61
CA ARG A 13 -42.33 1.82 -3.62
C ARG A 13 -42.80 2.23 -2.23
N TYR A 14 -42.58 1.39 -1.23
CA TYR A 14 -42.96 1.65 0.16
C TYR A 14 -42.19 2.83 0.79
N VAL A 15 -40.90 3.00 0.47
CA VAL A 15 -40.08 4.13 0.97
C VAL A 15 -40.14 5.38 0.07
N GLY A 16 -41.02 5.42 -0.92
CA GLY A 16 -41.19 6.57 -1.81
C GLY A 16 -40.14 6.73 -2.92
N LEU A 17 -39.34 5.70 -3.19
CA LEU A 17 -38.42 5.66 -4.34
C LEU A 17 -39.20 5.31 -5.61
N ILE A 18 -39.56 6.32 -6.39
CA ILE A 18 -40.27 6.15 -7.67
C ILE A 18 -39.25 5.96 -8.79
N PHE A 19 -39.31 4.81 -9.46
CA PHE A 19 -38.59 4.54 -10.71
C PHE A 19 -39.50 4.87 -11.90
N PHE A 20 -39.07 5.81 -12.75
CA PHE A 20 -39.74 6.06 -14.02
C PHE A 20 -39.10 5.19 -15.12
N PRO A 21 -39.87 4.43 -15.88
CA PRO A 21 -39.38 3.86 -17.12
C PRO A 21 -39.25 4.98 -18.17
N GLU A 22 -38.05 5.23 -18.68
CA GLU A 22 -37.92 5.97 -19.95
C GLU A 22 -38.50 5.08 -21.05
N THR A 23 -39.59 5.54 -21.63
CA THR A 23 -40.16 4.92 -22.83
C THR A 23 -39.31 5.32 -24.02
N GLU A 24 -38.38 4.45 -24.43
CA GLU A 24 -38.15 4.19 -25.86
C GLU A 24 -37.33 2.91 -26.11
N SER A 25 -37.94 2.04 -26.93
CA SER A 25 -37.49 0.85 -27.66
C SER A 25 -36.44 -0.13 -27.06
N HIS A 26 -36.73 -1.41 -27.26
CA HIS A 26 -35.95 -2.58 -26.86
C HIS A 26 -34.44 -2.49 -27.15
N ARG A 27 -33.66 -2.09 -26.14
CA ARG A 27 -32.41 -2.72 -25.63
C ARG A 27 -31.67 -1.66 -24.80
N ASN A 28 -31.56 -1.91 -23.49
CA ASN A 28 -30.94 -1.09 -22.43
C ASN A 28 -31.88 -0.07 -21.75
N GLN A 29 -32.51 -0.52 -20.66
CA GLN A 29 -33.16 0.39 -19.70
C GLN A 29 -32.10 0.98 -18.77
N THR A 30 -32.01 2.31 -18.72
CA THR A 30 -31.31 3.05 -17.66
C THR A 30 -32.34 3.70 -16.76
N PHE A 31 -32.08 3.70 -15.45
CA PHE A 31 -33.01 4.23 -14.45
C PHE A 31 -32.39 5.45 -13.75
N ARG A 32 -33.13 6.57 -13.68
CA ARG A 32 -32.78 7.72 -12.83
C ARG A 32 -33.64 7.72 -11.57
N VAL A 33 -33.00 7.99 -10.42
CA VAL A 33 -33.67 8.13 -9.12
C VAL A 33 -33.75 9.63 -8.80
N ASN A 34 -34.94 10.13 -8.47
CA ASN A 34 -35.15 11.51 -8.05
C ASN A 34 -35.56 11.54 -6.57
N PHE A 35 -34.87 12.38 -5.78
CA PHE A 35 -35.10 12.51 -4.34
C PHE A 35 -35.61 13.91 -4.05
N SER A 36 -36.93 14.08 -3.98
CA SER A 36 -37.51 15.30 -3.41
C SER A 36 -38.74 14.95 -2.57
N GLU A 37 -38.61 15.30 -1.28
CA GLU A 37 -39.66 15.57 -0.28
C GLU A 37 -40.66 14.45 0.06
N PHE A 38 -40.33 13.64 1.07
CA PHE A 38 -41.32 12.98 1.92
C PHE A 38 -40.88 12.99 3.39
N TYR A 39 -41.66 13.65 4.24
CA TYR A 39 -41.63 13.48 5.70
C TYR A 39 -42.55 12.31 6.05
N TYR A 40 -41.98 11.15 6.41
CA TYR A 40 -42.71 10.05 7.03
C TYR A 40 -41.99 9.60 8.30
N SER A 41 -42.77 9.35 9.35
CA SER A 41 -42.33 8.66 10.57
C SER A 41 -41.72 7.32 10.18
N GLY A 42 -40.41 7.18 10.38
CA GLY A 42 -39.64 6.05 9.88
C GLY A 42 -40.14 4.69 10.37
N PRO A 43 -39.83 3.61 9.63
CA PRO A 43 -40.19 2.25 10.01
C PRO A 43 -39.57 1.85 11.37
N PRO A 44 -40.14 0.83 12.06
CA PRO A 44 -39.60 0.32 13.31
C PRO A 44 -38.15 -0.15 13.13
N SER A 45 -37.28 0.08 14.12
CA SER A 45 -35.84 -0.24 14.04
C SER A 45 -35.56 -1.71 13.73
N TRP A 46 -36.36 -2.63 14.25
CA TRP A 46 -36.21 -4.07 14.01
C TRP A 46 -36.52 -4.46 12.56
N LEU A 47 -37.46 -3.76 11.91
CA LEU A 47 -37.82 -4.00 10.50
C LEU A 47 -36.72 -3.49 9.57
N MET A 48 -36.04 -2.41 9.97
CA MET A 48 -34.85 -1.91 9.27
C MET A 48 -33.68 -2.88 9.38
N GLU A 49 -33.45 -3.47 10.56
CA GLU A 49 -32.37 -4.44 10.78
C GLU A 49 -32.60 -5.76 10.03
N GLU A 50 -33.81 -6.32 10.07
CA GLU A 50 -34.18 -7.53 9.33
C GLU A 50 -34.09 -7.31 7.81
N PHE A 51 -34.52 -6.13 7.34
CA PHE A 51 -34.42 -5.75 5.94
C PHE A 51 -32.98 -5.49 5.50
N GLU A 52 -32.15 -4.84 6.31
CA GLU A 52 -30.72 -4.67 6.03
C GLU A 52 -30.01 -6.02 5.93
N ASN A 53 -30.36 -6.99 6.77
CA ASN A 53 -29.83 -8.36 6.71
C ASN A 53 -30.30 -9.11 5.45
N GLU A 54 -31.59 -9.02 5.07
CA GLU A 54 -32.10 -9.66 3.84
C GLU A 54 -31.52 -8.98 2.59
N LEU A 55 -31.31 -7.65 2.63
CA LEU A 55 -30.68 -6.89 1.56
C LEU A 55 -29.20 -7.21 1.46
N CYS A 56 -28.47 -7.36 2.58
CA CYS A 56 -27.11 -7.88 2.60
C CYS A 56 -27.03 -9.25 1.94
N HIS A 57 -27.81 -10.22 2.40
CA HIS A 57 -27.77 -11.59 1.90
C HIS A 57 -28.16 -11.69 0.41
N THR A 58 -29.16 -10.92 -0.01
CA THR A 58 -29.59 -10.86 -1.41
C THR A 58 -28.55 -10.17 -2.29
N SER A 59 -27.93 -9.10 -1.79
CA SER A 59 -26.87 -8.39 -2.50
C SER A 59 -25.62 -9.25 -2.64
N GLU A 60 -25.24 -9.99 -1.62
CA GLU A 60 -24.19 -11.00 -1.70
C GLU A 60 -24.51 -12.02 -2.79
N LEU A 61 -25.70 -12.60 -2.81
CA LEU A 61 -26.11 -13.55 -3.85
C LEU A 61 -26.04 -12.94 -5.26
N ILE A 62 -26.35 -11.66 -5.42
CA ILE A 62 -26.26 -10.97 -6.71
C ILE A 62 -24.80 -10.66 -7.07
N ILE A 63 -23.99 -10.18 -6.13
CA ILE A 63 -22.58 -9.79 -6.33
C ILE A 63 -21.71 -11.02 -6.61
N PHE A 64 -21.93 -12.13 -5.89
CA PHE A 64 -21.12 -13.33 -6.01
C PHE A 64 -21.53 -14.22 -7.18
N ASN A 65 -22.78 -14.17 -7.65
CA ASN A 65 -23.24 -15.01 -8.77
C ASN A 65 -23.25 -14.32 -10.14
N LYS A 66 -23.07 -12.99 -10.21
CA LYS A 66 -23.04 -12.26 -11.48
C LYS A 66 -21.63 -12.03 -12.00
N LYS A 67 -21.54 -11.86 -13.33
CA LYS A 67 -20.29 -11.49 -14.00
C LYS A 67 -19.93 -10.05 -13.61
N PRO A 68 -18.63 -9.74 -13.38
CA PRO A 68 -18.16 -8.39 -13.06
C PRO A 68 -18.63 -7.28 -13.99
N SER A 69 -18.82 -7.57 -15.29
CA SER A 69 -19.34 -6.64 -16.30
C SER A 69 -20.75 -6.13 -15.99
N ASP A 70 -21.56 -6.94 -15.30
CA ASP A 70 -22.99 -6.67 -15.08
C ASP A 70 -23.24 -5.90 -13.77
N LEU A 71 -22.19 -5.69 -12.97
CA LEU A 71 -22.24 -5.10 -11.64
C LEU A 71 -21.86 -3.61 -11.64
N LEU A 72 -21.56 -3.01 -12.78
CA LEU A 72 -20.90 -1.69 -12.80
C LEU A 72 -21.77 -0.54 -12.25
N GLU A 73 -23.08 -0.52 -12.45
CA GLU A 73 -23.96 0.51 -11.85
C GLU A 73 -24.65 0.05 -10.57
N VAL A 74 -25.26 -1.14 -10.59
CA VAL A 74 -25.98 -1.68 -9.42
C VAL A 74 -25.02 -2.05 -8.30
N GLY A 75 -23.82 -2.56 -8.64
CA GLY A 75 -22.79 -2.88 -7.66
C GLY A 75 -22.25 -1.65 -6.95
N LYS A 76 -22.14 -0.47 -7.61
CA LYS A 76 -21.60 0.75 -6.99
C LYS A 76 -22.37 1.14 -5.71
N LEU A 77 -23.66 1.42 -5.82
CA LEU A 77 -24.48 1.87 -4.68
C LEU A 77 -24.67 0.77 -3.61
N LEU A 78 -24.76 -0.49 -4.05
CA LEU A 78 -24.98 -1.63 -3.19
C LEU A 78 -23.72 -1.95 -2.38
N LEU A 79 -22.56 -2.07 -3.04
CA LEU A 79 -21.27 -2.32 -2.38
C LEU A 79 -20.92 -1.23 -1.38
N CYS A 80 -21.26 0.03 -1.67
CA CYS A 80 -21.02 1.13 -0.74
C CYS A 80 -21.91 1.11 0.49
N LYS A 81 -23.14 0.59 0.36
CA LYS A 81 -24.02 0.36 1.52
C LYS A 81 -23.62 -0.89 2.31
N LEU A 82 -23.28 -1.98 1.63
CA LEU A 82 -22.86 -3.22 2.27
C LEU A 82 -21.61 -3.03 3.11
N THR A 83 -20.58 -2.38 2.56
CA THR A 83 -19.33 -2.10 3.29
C THR A 83 -19.52 -1.17 4.48
N ARG A 84 -20.45 -0.20 4.41
CA ARG A 84 -20.79 0.66 5.55
C ARG A 84 -21.53 -0.06 6.67
N ASN A 85 -22.34 -1.06 6.31
CA ASN A 85 -23.20 -1.78 7.25
C ASN A 85 -22.63 -3.14 7.68
N CYS A 86 -21.48 -3.55 7.11
CA CYS A 86 -20.85 -4.81 7.45
C CYS A 86 -20.14 -4.70 8.80
N SER A 87 -20.78 -5.23 9.85
CA SER A 87 -20.23 -5.30 11.20
C SER A 87 -19.15 -6.38 11.36
N ASN A 88 -19.03 -7.30 10.39
CA ASN A 88 -18.03 -8.37 10.38
C ASN A 88 -16.82 -8.03 9.49
N PRO A 89 -15.61 -7.86 10.05
CA PRO A 89 -14.41 -7.54 9.28
C PRO A 89 -14.10 -8.56 8.17
N SER A 90 -14.29 -9.86 8.43
CA SER A 90 -14.00 -10.93 7.46
C SER A 90 -14.88 -10.85 6.22
N GLU A 91 -16.13 -10.45 6.40
CA GLU A 91 -17.11 -10.31 5.33
C GLU A 91 -16.89 -9.02 4.55
N ALA A 92 -16.58 -7.92 5.26
CA ALA A 92 -16.10 -6.69 4.63
C ALA A 92 -14.88 -6.96 3.73
N PHE A 93 -13.89 -7.71 4.21
CA PHE A 93 -12.73 -8.12 3.40
C PHE A 93 -13.12 -8.88 2.14
N ARG A 94 -14.03 -9.85 2.21
CA ARG A 94 -14.50 -10.61 1.03
C ARG A 94 -15.21 -9.72 0.02
N ILE A 95 -16.05 -8.80 0.50
CA ILE A 95 -16.74 -7.82 -0.34
C ILE A 95 -15.72 -6.92 -1.05
N HIS A 96 -14.70 -6.44 -0.31
CA HIS A 96 -13.61 -5.63 -0.86
C HIS A 96 -12.74 -6.38 -1.87
N GLU A 97 -12.41 -7.65 -1.61
CA GLU A 97 -11.67 -8.48 -2.56
C GLU A 97 -12.43 -8.60 -3.87
N ARG A 98 -13.74 -8.81 -3.80
CA ARG A 98 -14.60 -8.89 -5.00
C ARG A 98 -14.70 -7.56 -5.74
N ILE A 99 -14.83 -6.43 -5.02
CA ILE A 99 -14.75 -5.08 -5.61
C ILE A 99 -13.44 -4.91 -6.36
N PHE A 100 -12.34 -5.30 -5.71
CA PHE A 100 -11.01 -5.12 -6.26
C PHE A 100 -10.79 -5.96 -7.51
N GLU A 101 -11.31 -7.19 -7.56
CA GLU A 101 -11.35 -8.02 -8.78
C GLU A 101 -12.15 -7.34 -9.91
N ILE A 102 -13.33 -6.80 -9.60
CA ILE A 102 -14.16 -6.06 -10.57
C ILE A 102 -13.38 -4.86 -11.11
N PHE A 103 -12.67 -4.13 -10.24
CA PHE A 103 -11.82 -3.00 -10.62
C PHE A 103 -10.67 -3.42 -11.53
N GLN A 104 -9.93 -4.49 -11.18
CA GLN A 104 -8.82 -4.98 -12.00
C GLN A 104 -9.29 -5.34 -13.41
N GLN A 105 -10.52 -5.87 -13.54
CA GLN A 105 -11.11 -6.21 -14.83
C GLN A 105 -11.63 -4.99 -15.59
N SER A 106 -12.29 -4.04 -14.92
CA SER A 106 -12.90 -2.88 -15.58
C SER A 106 -11.86 -1.83 -15.99
N LYS A 107 -10.74 -1.74 -15.27
CA LYS A 107 -9.78 -0.61 -15.35
C LYS A 107 -10.45 0.76 -15.16
N ASP A 108 -11.68 0.80 -14.64
CA ASP A 108 -12.44 2.03 -14.41
C ASP A 108 -12.06 2.64 -13.06
N THR A 109 -11.31 3.74 -13.13
CA THR A 109 -10.75 4.43 -11.98
C THR A 109 -11.77 5.33 -11.27
N SER A 110 -12.85 5.73 -11.95
CA SER A 110 -13.94 6.52 -11.35
C SER A 110 -14.68 5.71 -10.29
N LEU A 111 -14.86 4.41 -10.56
CA LEU A 111 -15.53 3.46 -9.66
C LEU A 111 -14.77 3.28 -8.35
N LEU A 112 -13.43 3.14 -8.40
CA LEU A 112 -12.59 3.03 -7.21
C LEU A 112 -12.65 4.31 -6.37
N LEU A 113 -12.69 5.46 -7.02
CA LEU A 113 -12.80 6.76 -6.38
C LEU A 113 -14.10 6.91 -5.59
N ASP A 114 -15.23 6.61 -6.24
CA ASP A 114 -16.54 6.65 -5.61
C ASP A 114 -16.62 5.67 -4.45
N LEU A 115 -16.05 4.47 -4.61
CA LEU A 115 -15.92 3.47 -3.55
C LEU A 115 -15.04 3.95 -2.40
N LEU A 116 -13.85 4.49 -2.64
CA LEU A 116 -12.98 4.98 -1.57
C LEU A 116 -13.64 6.14 -0.83
N ASP A 117 -14.25 7.08 -1.54
CA ASP A 117 -14.93 8.23 -0.92
C ASP A 117 -16.17 7.81 -0.11
N SER A 118 -16.82 6.69 -0.47
CA SER A 118 -18.03 6.23 0.21
C SER A 118 -17.79 5.13 1.26
N THR A 119 -16.81 4.24 1.09
CA THR A 119 -16.64 3.00 1.87
C THR A 119 -15.44 3.01 2.80
N CYS A 120 -14.56 4.02 2.72
CA CYS A 120 -13.38 4.06 3.57
C CYS A 120 -13.53 4.98 4.78
N PRO A 121 -14.31 4.66 5.83
CA PRO A 121 -13.95 5.08 7.18
C PRO A 121 -12.98 4.09 7.86
N ASP A 122 -13.01 2.80 7.54
CA ASP A 122 -12.23 1.76 8.24
C ASP A 122 -10.79 1.61 7.70
N THR A 123 -9.81 1.64 8.59
CA THR A 123 -8.39 1.53 8.28
C THR A 123 -7.97 0.16 7.74
N LEU A 124 -8.64 -0.92 8.14
CA LEU A 124 -8.35 -2.29 7.68
C LEU A 124 -8.69 -2.50 6.20
N VAL A 125 -9.82 -1.95 5.77
CA VAL A 125 -10.24 -1.96 4.37
C VAL A 125 -9.23 -1.24 3.48
N ARG A 126 -8.75 -0.08 3.95
CA ARG A 126 -7.77 0.74 3.24
C ARG A 126 -6.45 -0.01 3.07
N LEU A 127 -5.97 -0.67 4.13
CA LEU A 127 -4.81 -1.55 4.08
C LEU A 127 -4.94 -2.66 3.05
N HIS A 128 -6.09 -3.33 3.01
CA HIS A 128 -6.32 -4.44 2.10
C HIS A 128 -6.32 -3.98 0.64
N ILE A 129 -6.98 -2.85 0.35
CA ILE A 129 -6.94 -2.25 -0.99
C ILE A 129 -5.50 -1.94 -1.36
N PHE A 130 -4.71 -1.34 -0.47
CA PHE A 130 -3.30 -1.05 -0.76
C PHE A 130 -2.44 -2.30 -0.97
N ASP A 131 -2.55 -3.31 -0.10
CA ASP A 131 -1.75 -4.54 -0.21
C ASP A 131 -2.08 -5.34 -1.47
N ARG A 132 -3.30 -5.22 -2.01
CA ARG A 132 -3.72 -5.87 -3.27
C ARG A 132 -3.51 -4.99 -4.51
N ALA A 133 -3.70 -3.68 -4.40
CA ALA A 133 -3.54 -2.70 -5.48
C ALA A 133 -2.11 -2.55 -5.96
N ALA A 134 -1.19 -2.58 -5.01
CA ALA A 134 0.09 -1.97 -5.19
C ALA A 134 1.28 -2.90 -5.53
N PRO A 135 1.20 -4.23 -5.34
CA PRO A 135 2.19 -5.20 -5.84
C PRO A 135 2.42 -5.19 -7.35
N GLU A 136 1.33 -5.20 -8.13
CA GLU A 136 1.35 -5.56 -9.55
C GLU A 136 0.85 -4.43 -10.46
N ASN A 137 0.22 -3.41 -9.89
CA ASN A 137 -0.43 -2.37 -10.67
C ASN A 137 0.05 -0.98 -10.25
N LEU A 138 1.23 -0.60 -10.76
CA LEU A 138 1.75 0.78 -10.71
C LEU A 138 0.69 1.81 -11.16
N ASN A 139 -0.21 1.45 -12.08
CA ASN A 139 -1.29 2.33 -12.48
C ASN A 139 -2.24 2.59 -11.31
N CYS A 140 -2.61 1.57 -10.52
CA CYS A 140 -3.45 1.77 -9.35
C CYS A 140 -2.79 2.72 -8.34
N LEU A 141 -1.49 2.57 -8.07
CA LEU A 141 -0.74 3.53 -7.25
C LEU A 141 -0.71 4.95 -7.85
N ASN A 142 -0.54 5.09 -9.17
CA ASN A 142 -0.60 6.37 -9.88
C ASN A 142 -1.94 7.08 -9.69
N TYR A 143 -3.04 6.32 -9.56
CA TYR A 143 -4.36 6.89 -9.33
C TYR A 143 -4.62 7.17 -7.85
N LEU A 144 -4.25 6.25 -6.95
CA LEU A 144 -4.52 6.36 -5.52
C LEU A 144 -3.80 7.54 -4.86
N LEU A 145 -2.51 7.73 -5.17
CA LEU A 145 -1.70 8.74 -4.47
C LEU A 145 -2.18 10.18 -4.68
N PRO A 146 -2.56 10.64 -5.90
CA PRO A 146 -3.15 11.97 -6.08
C PRO A 146 -4.44 12.20 -5.28
N ILE A 147 -5.32 11.20 -5.23
CA ILE A 147 -6.60 11.27 -4.52
C ILE A 147 -6.35 11.49 -3.03
N ILE A 148 -5.47 10.67 -2.49
CA ILE A 148 -5.09 10.69 -1.10
C ILE A 148 -4.44 12.02 -0.71
N LYS A 149 -3.52 12.53 -1.53
CA LYS A 149 -2.92 13.86 -1.33
C LYS A 149 -3.97 14.97 -1.38
N LYS A 150 -4.89 14.93 -2.36
CA LYS A 150 -5.99 15.91 -2.48
C LYS A 150 -6.87 15.93 -1.22
N LYS A 151 -7.12 14.77 -0.63
CA LYS A 151 -7.87 14.62 0.61
C LYS A 151 -7.03 14.92 1.87
N LYS A 152 -5.75 15.27 1.72
CA LYS A 152 -4.75 15.40 2.81
C LYS A 152 -4.81 14.22 3.76
N PHE A 153 -5.02 13.06 3.17
CA PHE A 153 -5.34 11.88 3.92
C PHE A 153 -4.04 11.25 4.40
N ASP A 154 -4.00 10.98 5.70
CA ASP A 154 -2.80 10.49 6.36
C ASP A 154 -2.50 9.04 5.98
N LEU A 155 -1.88 8.86 4.81
CA LEU A 155 -1.26 7.60 4.38
C LEU A 155 -0.40 6.99 5.46
N TRP A 156 0.26 7.82 6.27
CA TRP A 156 1.19 7.38 7.30
C TRP A 156 0.43 6.73 8.46
N GLY A 157 -0.73 7.28 8.83
CA GLY A 157 -1.67 6.73 9.81
C GLY A 157 -2.62 5.66 9.28
N LEU A 158 -2.74 5.51 7.95
CA LEU A 158 -3.54 4.47 7.30
C LEU A 158 -2.97 3.06 7.40
N TRP A 159 -1.70 2.94 7.76
CA TRP A 159 -1.17 1.69 8.26
C TRP A 159 -1.40 1.70 9.77
N PRO A 160 -2.60 1.28 10.23
CA PRO A 160 -2.90 1.31 11.64
C PRO A 160 -1.96 0.36 12.36
N ASN A 161 -1.72 0.72 13.61
CA ASN A 161 -1.43 -0.18 14.73
C ASN A 161 -2.57 -1.23 14.93
N SER A 162 -3.08 -1.87 13.87
CA SER A 162 -4.08 -2.92 13.93
C SER A 162 -3.47 -4.21 14.47
N SER A 163 -3.84 -4.51 15.71
CA SER A 163 -3.99 -5.87 16.24
C SER A 163 -2.77 -6.79 16.08
N GLY A 164 -1.77 -6.61 16.95
CA GLY A 164 -0.91 -7.70 17.44
C GLY A 164 0.07 -8.36 16.46
N HIS A 165 -0.03 -8.15 15.15
CA HIS A 165 0.89 -8.72 14.16
C HIS A 165 1.15 -7.70 13.03
N ILE A 166 2.36 -7.10 13.02
CA ILE A 166 2.99 -6.36 11.89
C ILE A 166 2.38 -4.97 11.60
N ALA A 167 1.90 -4.29 12.64
CA ALA A 167 1.08 -3.09 12.53
C ALA A 167 1.85 -1.75 12.54
N THR A 168 3.17 -1.76 12.35
CA THR A 168 4.01 -0.54 12.29
C THR A 168 4.79 -0.44 10.97
N SER A 169 4.35 -1.18 9.96
CA SER A 169 5.23 -1.56 8.87
C SER A 169 5.42 -0.44 7.84
N SER A 170 6.67 0.03 7.65
CA SER A 170 6.99 0.87 6.50
C SER A 170 6.67 0.11 5.21
N VAL A 171 5.79 0.66 4.39
CA VAL A 171 5.36 0.10 3.09
C VAL A 171 6.56 -0.28 2.24
N ILE A 172 7.61 0.53 2.29
CA ILE A 172 8.85 0.29 1.57
C ILE A 172 9.48 -1.05 1.98
N ASN A 173 9.51 -1.37 3.29
CA ASN A 173 10.04 -2.65 3.77
C ASN A 173 9.23 -3.84 3.26
N LEU A 174 7.91 -3.75 3.31
CA LEU A 174 7.02 -4.79 2.81
C LEU A 174 7.27 -5.04 1.31
N TYR A 175 7.57 -4.00 0.55
CA TYR A 175 7.82 -4.10 -0.88
C TYR A 175 9.21 -4.65 -1.20
N PHE A 176 10.23 -4.27 -0.41
CA PHE A 176 11.54 -4.93 -0.50
C PHE A 176 11.36 -6.43 -0.21
N TYR A 177 10.64 -6.76 0.85
CA TYR A 177 10.41 -8.13 1.30
C TYR A 177 9.62 -8.96 0.26
N LYS A 178 8.53 -8.42 -0.30
CA LYS A 178 7.73 -9.07 -1.35
C LYS A 178 8.35 -8.95 -2.77
N LYS A 179 9.56 -8.40 -2.90
CA LYS A 179 10.28 -8.19 -4.17
C LYS A 179 9.57 -7.26 -5.17
N TYR A 180 8.71 -6.36 -4.72
CA TYR A 180 7.99 -5.38 -5.56
C TYR A 180 8.85 -4.14 -5.88
N PHE A 181 10.06 -4.38 -6.37
CA PHE A 181 11.06 -3.33 -6.55
C PHE A 181 10.66 -2.23 -7.54
N SER A 182 9.80 -2.53 -8.53
CA SER A 182 9.32 -1.51 -9.49
C SER A 182 8.47 -0.42 -8.87
N ALA A 183 7.77 -0.71 -7.78
CA ALA A 183 6.88 0.26 -7.14
C ALA A 183 7.61 1.15 -6.13
N ILE A 184 8.74 0.70 -5.57
CA ILE A 184 9.49 1.45 -4.55
C ILE A 184 9.92 2.85 -5.05
N PRO A 185 10.57 3.02 -6.22
CA PRO A 185 10.91 4.35 -6.72
C PRO A 185 9.71 5.29 -6.81
N PHE A 186 8.57 4.75 -7.26
CA PHE A 186 7.34 5.51 -7.39
C PHE A 186 6.81 5.97 -6.03
N LEU A 187 6.71 5.05 -5.06
CA LEU A 187 6.25 5.35 -3.71
C LEU A 187 7.14 6.41 -3.05
N MET A 188 8.47 6.24 -3.13
CA MET A 188 9.41 7.17 -2.53
C MET A 188 9.34 8.56 -3.15
N ARG A 189 9.24 8.69 -4.49
CA ARG A 189 9.03 10.00 -5.16
C ARG A 189 7.78 10.70 -4.68
N ASN A 190 6.71 9.94 -4.43
CA ASN A 190 5.46 10.46 -3.90
C ASN A 190 5.47 10.75 -2.40
N GLY A 191 6.63 10.63 -1.74
CA GLY A 191 6.84 11.01 -0.35
C GLY A 191 6.73 9.85 0.63
N ILE A 192 6.58 8.61 0.17
CA ILE A 192 6.60 7.45 1.07
C ILE A 192 8.00 7.23 1.61
N HIS A 193 8.14 7.54 2.90
CA HIS A 193 9.39 7.38 3.62
C HIS A 193 9.58 5.94 4.06
N TRP A 194 10.84 5.51 4.01
CA TRP A 194 11.26 4.32 4.69
C TRP A 194 11.37 4.61 6.19
N THR A 195 10.84 3.71 7.00
CA THR A 195 10.99 3.72 8.45
C THR A 195 11.45 2.36 8.94
N TYR A 196 12.23 2.35 10.01
CA TYR A 196 12.56 1.13 10.71
C TYR A 196 11.34 0.64 11.52
N SER A 197 11.07 -0.67 11.44
CA SER A 197 10.06 -1.35 12.25
C SER A 197 10.67 -2.63 12.76
N GLU A 198 10.70 -2.76 14.09
CA GLU A 198 11.25 -3.93 14.76
C GLU A 198 10.47 -5.20 14.41
N ASP A 199 9.14 -5.12 14.35
CA ASP A 199 8.28 -6.26 13.97
C ASP A 199 8.63 -6.81 12.59
N ILE A 200 8.81 -5.93 11.59
CA ILE A 200 9.22 -6.37 10.25
C ILE A 200 10.62 -6.96 10.29
N PHE A 201 11.54 -6.31 11.00
CA PHE A 201 12.90 -6.81 11.12
C PHE A 201 12.94 -8.24 11.69
N VAL A 202 12.16 -8.51 12.74
CA VAL A 202 12.01 -9.84 13.34
C VAL A 202 11.40 -10.84 12.34
N ASP A 203 10.32 -10.46 11.64
CA ASP A 203 9.72 -11.31 10.59
C ASP A 203 10.71 -11.61 9.46
N TYR A 204 11.50 -10.61 9.06
CA TYR A 204 12.54 -10.75 8.04
C TYR A 204 13.58 -11.80 8.45
N CYS A 205 14.08 -11.70 9.69
CA CYS A 205 15.06 -12.65 10.22
C CYS A 205 14.49 -14.08 10.29
N LYS A 206 13.26 -14.25 10.81
CA LYS A 206 12.58 -15.56 10.89
C LYS A 206 12.50 -16.24 9.53
N ARG A 207 12.14 -15.49 8.49
CA ARG A 207 11.91 -16.05 7.15
C ARG A 207 13.17 -16.35 6.37
N LEU A 208 14.24 -15.63 6.64
CA LEU A 208 15.56 -16.00 6.13
C LEU A 208 16.11 -17.27 6.80
N ASN A 209 15.32 -17.90 7.68
CA ASN A 209 15.72 -19.05 8.50
C ASN A 209 17.02 -18.78 9.25
N TRP A 210 17.24 -17.52 9.61
CA TRP A 210 18.30 -17.15 10.52
C TRP A 210 17.74 -17.49 11.89
N ASN A 211 18.33 -18.50 12.54
CA ASN A 211 17.93 -19.02 13.86
C ASN A 211 18.10 -17.94 14.94
N TRP A 212 17.26 -16.93 14.86
CA TRP A 212 17.27 -15.74 15.67
C TRP A 212 16.22 -15.94 16.74
N ILE A 213 16.67 -16.35 17.91
CA ILE A 213 15.93 -16.10 19.14
C ILE A 213 16.64 -14.91 19.78
N PRO A 214 16.03 -13.72 19.84
CA PRO A 214 16.57 -12.65 20.64
C PRO A 214 16.47 -13.09 22.09
N SER A 215 17.58 -13.50 22.68
CA SER A 215 17.79 -13.07 24.05
C SER A 215 18.31 -11.64 23.95
N ASP A 216 17.55 -10.69 24.51
CA ASP A 216 17.71 -9.24 24.40
C ASP A 216 19.12 -8.71 24.73
N SER A 217 20.00 -9.52 25.31
CA SER A 217 21.36 -9.14 25.70
C SER A 217 22.44 -9.35 24.64
N LEU A 218 22.30 -10.33 23.72
CA LEU A 218 23.45 -10.76 22.89
C LEU A 218 23.67 -9.92 21.63
N PHE A 219 22.66 -9.20 21.10
CA PHE A 219 22.81 -8.46 19.84
C PHE A 219 23.55 -7.12 20.01
N ILE A 220 23.26 -6.39 21.09
CA ILE A 220 23.94 -5.12 21.44
C ILE A 220 25.43 -5.40 21.65
N GLU A 221 25.78 -6.53 22.26
CA GLU A 221 27.16 -6.94 22.49
C GLU A 221 27.84 -7.56 21.27
N SER A 222 27.13 -8.38 20.47
CA SER A 222 27.78 -9.14 19.40
C SER A 222 27.98 -8.37 18.11
N SER A 223 27.19 -7.34 17.80
CA SER A 223 27.34 -6.58 16.55
C SER A 223 27.83 -5.13 16.74
N GLY A 224 27.71 -4.58 17.95
CA GLY A 224 28.05 -3.18 18.25
C GLY A 224 27.21 -2.15 17.47
N ARG A 225 26.08 -2.55 16.87
CA ARG A 225 25.26 -1.72 15.98
C ARG A 225 23.80 -1.71 16.43
N SER A 226 23.06 -0.67 16.06
CA SER A 226 21.61 -0.59 16.30
C SER A 226 20.84 -1.56 15.39
N ASN A 227 19.68 -2.06 15.84
CA ASN A 227 18.79 -2.89 15.03
C ASN A 227 18.42 -2.19 13.70
N HIS A 228 18.24 -0.87 13.75
CA HIS A 228 18.04 -0.02 12.58
C HIS A 228 19.14 -0.19 11.53
N ARG A 229 20.40 -0.07 11.94
CA ARG A 229 21.54 -0.16 11.03
C ARG A 229 21.67 -1.55 10.43
N PHE A 230 21.50 -2.57 11.27
CA PHE A 230 21.55 -3.94 10.79
C PHE A 230 20.41 -4.27 9.83
N PHE A 231 19.20 -3.75 10.05
CA PHE A 231 18.12 -3.93 9.11
C PHE A 231 18.41 -3.30 7.74
N LEU A 232 19.05 -2.13 7.69
CA LEU A 232 19.55 -1.55 6.44
C LEU A 232 20.57 -2.46 5.74
N ILE A 233 21.45 -3.13 6.51
CA ILE A 233 22.38 -4.14 5.97
C ILE A 233 21.61 -5.29 5.33
N LEU A 234 20.55 -5.78 5.97
CA LEU A 234 19.73 -6.87 5.42
C LEU A 234 18.99 -6.48 4.15
N LEU A 235 18.34 -5.31 4.15
CA LEU A 235 17.65 -4.79 2.98
C LEU A 235 18.60 -4.59 1.81
N THR A 236 19.79 -4.05 2.08
CA THR A 236 20.83 -3.82 1.08
C THR A 236 21.35 -5.14 0.52
N TYR A 237 21.73 -6.07 1.38
CA TYR A 237 22.16 -7.41 0.99
C TYR A 237 21.10 -8.11 0.13
N TYR A 238 19.85 -8.15 0.60
CA TYR A 238 18.78 -8.82 -0.12
C TYR A 238 18.52 -8.21 -1.48
N ALA A 239 18.45 -6.87 -1.59
CA ALA A 239 18.26 -6.20 -2.86
C ALA A 239 19.44 -6.46 -3.83
N LEU A 240 20.68 -6.49 -3.33
CA LEU A 240 21.86 -6.82 -4.13
C LEU A 240 21.86 -8.28 -4.60
N CYS A 241 21.47 -9.23 -3.75
CA CYS A 241 21.30 -10.63 -4.16
C CYS A 241 20.27 -10.78 -5.28
N ASN A 242 19.12 -10.11 -5.18
CA ASN A 242 18.12 -10.11 -6.25
C ASN A 242 18.65 -9.45 -7.54
N PHE A 243 19.46 -8.40 -7.42
CA PHE A 243 20.11 -7.80 -8.58
C PHE A 243 21.06 -8.79 -9.26
N TYR A 244 21.91 -9.46 -8.51
CA TYR A 244 22.99 -10.29 -9.05
C TYR A 244 22.51 -11.67 -9.54
N TYR A 245 21.68 -12.36 -8.75
CA TYR A 245 21.20 -13.70 -9.10
C TYR A 245 20.02 -13.68 -10.07
N ASP A 246 19.09 -12.74 -9.90
CA ASP A 246 17.88 -12.67 -10.72
C ASP A 246 18.03 -11.64 -11.88
N ASN A 247 19.21 -11.03 -12.04
CA ASN A 247 19.48 -9.91 -12.97
C ASN A 247 18.44 -8.78 -12.87
N ASN A 248 17.91 -8.57 -11.66
CA ASN A 248 16.77 -7.69 -11.45
C ASN A 248 17.21 -6.24 -11.24
N ASN A 249 17.44 -5.52 -12.34
CA ASN A 249 17.82 -4.09 -12.32
C ASN A 249 16.87 -3.20 -11.49
N LYS A 250 15.61 -3.62 -11.31
CA LYS A 250 14.64 -2.87 -10.49
C LYS A 250 15.04 -2.87 -9.02
N SER A 251 15.64 -3.96 -8.52
CA SER A 251 16.10 -4.07 -7.13
C SER A 251 17.22 -3.08 -6.80
N LEU A 252 18.24 -2.97 -7.66
CA LEU A 252 19.29 -1.96 -7.53
C LEU A 252 18.72 -0.55 -7.65
N THR A 253 17.75 -0.32 -8.54
CA THR A 253 17.07 0.98 -8.66
C THR A 253 16.31 1.34 -7.38
N ALA A 254 15.55 0.40 -6.82
CA ALA A 254 14.84 0.58 -5.55
C ALA A 254 15.82 0.85 -4.39
N LEU A 255 16.95 0.15 -4.37
CA LEU A 255 17.98 0.33 -3.36
C LEU A 255 18.65 1.70 -3.45
N LYS A 256 19.01 2.15 -4.66
CA LYS A 256 19.52 3.51 -4.89
C LYS A 256 18.50 4.56 -4.44
N MET A 257 17.21 4.36 -4.74
CA MET A 257 16.15 5.25 -4.29
C MET A 257 16.03 5.29 -2.76
N LEU A 258 16.16 4.14 -2.09
CA LEU A 258 16.19 4.06 -0.63
C LEU A 258 17.34 4.91 -0.07
N TRP A 259 18.57 4.66 -0.52
CA TRP A 259 19.75 5.39 -0.06
C TRP A 259 19.74 6.88 -0.38
N ARG A 260 19.07 7.29 -1.46
CA ARG A 260 18.85 8.70 -1.79
C ARG A 260 17.90 9.42 -0.83
N SER A 261 17.03 8.65 -0.17
CA SER A 261 15.93 9.20 0.64
C SER A 261 16.21 9.24 2.15
N ILE A 262 17.19 8.48 2.65
CA ILE A 262 17.51 8.37 4.08
C ILE A 262 18.80 9.11 4.42
N SER A 263 18.94 9.62 5.64
CA SER A 263 20.12 10.37 6.10
C SER A 263 21.31 9.48 6.47
N ASP A 264 21.11 8.16 6.55
CA ASP A 264 22.12 7.19 6.93
C ASP A 264 23.35 7.20 6.02
N ALA A 265 24.52 7.00 6.64
CA ALA A 265 25.76 6.76 5.91
C ALA A 265 25.62 5.50 5.04
N PHE A 266 26.30 5.46 3.89
CA PHE A 266 26.35 4.22 3.11
C PHE A 266 26.98 3.07 3.92
N ILE A 267 26.58 1.85 3.59
CA ILE A 267 27.12 0.63 4.20
C ILE A 267 28.40 0.28 3.49
N THR A 268 29.49 0.07 4.24
CA THR A 268 30.75 -0.39 3.66
C THR A 268 30.74 -1.90 3.46
N SER A 269 31.60 -2.39 2.57
CA SER A 269 31.80 -3.83 2.36
C SER A 269 32.20 -4.52 3.66
N ASP A 270 33.14 -3.94 4.41
CA ASP A 270 33.57 -4.46 5.72
C ASP A 270 32.42 -4.49 6.72
N GLU A 271 31.57 -3.45 6.74
CA GLU A 271 30.39 -3.41 7.61
C GLU A 271 29.40 -4.52 7.26
N MET A 272 29.12 -4.71 5.97
CA MET A 272 28.23 -5.75 5.50
C MET A 272 28.81 -7.13 5.80
N ILE A 273 30.05 -7.41 5.43
CA ILE A 273 30.73 -8.70 5.66
C ILE A 273 30.75 -9.03 7.15
N ASN A 274 31.26 -8.13 8.00
CA ASN A 274 31.37 -8.40 9.44
C ASN A 274 30.01 -8.59 10.12
N SER A 275 28.96 -7.99 9.56
CA SER A 275 27.60 -8.17 10.09
C SER A 275 27.03 -9.51 9.65
N LEU A 276 27.09 -9.83 8.35
CA LEU A 276 26.52 -11.06 7.80
C LEU A 276 27.31 -12.32 8.20
N TRP A 277 28.64 -12.23 8.34
CA TRP A 277 29.51 -13.34 8.72
C TRP A 277 29.14 -13.96 10.07
N LYS A 278 28.64 -13.15 11.00
CA LYS A 278 28.19 -13.62 12.32
C LYS A 278 26.97 -14.55 12.22
N PHE A 279 26.25 -14.50 11.10
CA PHE A 279 25.04 -15.28 10.85
C PHE A 279 25.29 -16.44 9.88
N SER A 280 26.46 -16.53 9.28
CA SER A 280 26.85 -17.68 8.45
C SER A 280 27.37 -18.83 9.34
N SER A 281 26.50 -19.42 10.16
CA SER A 281 26.81 -20.69 10.83
C SER A 281 26.89 -21.86 9.83
N ASN A 282 26.54 -21.63 8.56
CA ASN A 282 26.60 -22.60 7.49
C ASN A 282 27.78 -22.30 6.53
N PRO A 283 28.87 -23.08 6.57
CA PRO A 283 30.06 -22.86 5.73
C PRO A 283 29.78 -22.92 4.23
N SER A 284 28.67 -23.54 3.81
CA SER A 284 28.24 -23.58 2.40
C SER A 284 27.77 -22.24 1.85
N PHE A 285 27.36 -21.30 2.71
CA PHE A 285 26.96 -19.95 2.30
C PHE A 285 28.19 -19.10 1.89
N MET A 286 29.37 -19.36 2.45
CA MET A 286 30.49 -18.40 2.47
C MET A 286 31.62 -18.63 1.46
N ASN A 287 31.64 -19.73 0.70
CA ASN A 287 32.80 -20.08 -0.12
C ASN A 287 33.02 -19.21 -1.39
N GLY A 288 32.20 -18.17 -1.61
CA GLY A 288 32.40 -17.19 -2.70
C GLY A 288 31.80 -15.80 -2.45
N GLU A 289 31.20 -15.55 -1.28
CA GLU A 289 30.39 -14.36 -1.02
C GLU A 289 31.15 -13.08 -0.66
N PRO A 290 32.30 -13.06 0.05
CA PRO A 290 32.91 -11.80 0.46
C PRO A 290 33.33 -10.90 -0.70
N LEU A 291 33.93 -11.48 -1.76
CA LEU A 291 34.30 -10.74 -2.97
C LEU A 291 33.06 -10.27 -3.73
N MET A 292 32.01 -11.08 -3.75
CA MET A 292 30.72 -10.74 -4.35
C MET A 292 30.06 -9.57 -3.59
N ILE A 293 30.01 -9.63 -2.26
CA ILE A 293 29.52 -8.55 -1.39
C ILE A 293 30.32 -7.26 -1.64
N CYS A 294 31.65 -7.34 -1.69
CA CYS A 294 32.49 -6.18 -2.01
C CYS A 294 32.13 -5.57 -3.37
N ASN A 295 31.99 -6.39 -4.41
CA ASN A 295 31.62 -5.93 -5.74
C ASN A 295 30.22 -5.32 -5.77
N MET A 296 29.28 -5.88 -5.00
CA MET A 296 27.91 -5.41 -4.93
C MET A 296 27.76 -4.08 -4.18
N VAL A 297 28.44 -3.91 -3.04
CA VAL A 297 28.39 -2.67 -2.26
C VAL A 297 28.95 -1.49 -3.07
N ASN A 298 30.00 -1.73 -3.87
CA ASN A 298 30.57 -0.74 -4.79
C ASN A 298 29.58 -0.24 -5.85
N LEU A 299 28.46 -0.94 -6.11
CA LEU A 299 27.40 -0.49 -7.02
C LEU A 299 26.53 0.64 -6.45
N ILE A 300 26.53 0.79 -5.12
CA ILE A 300 25.74 1.77 -4.38
C ILE A 300 26.62 2.95 -3.99
N ASP A 301 27.80 2.66 -3.44
CA ASP A 301 28.83 3.64 -3.13
C ASP A 301 30.21 3.05 -3.40
N PRO A 302 31.02 3.61 -4.32
CA PRO A 302 32.36 3.13 -4.56
C PRO A 302 33.34 3.46 -3.42
N THR A 303 32.93 4.25 -2.40
CA THR A 303 33.84 4.57 -1.30
C THR A 303 33.98 3.41 -0.31
N THR A 304 35.21 3.08 0.03
CA THR A 304 35.54 1.99 0.96
C THR A 304 35.42 2.37 2.43
N VAL A 305 35.23 3.66 2.73
CA VAL A 305 35.27 4.20 4.10
C VAL A 305 33.90 4.72 4.47
N SER A 306 33.40 4.31 5.64
CA SER A 306 32.13 4.82 6.18
C SER A 306 32.30 6.30 6.52
N ARG A 307 31.46 7.15 5.93
CA ARG A 307 31.48 8.60 6.18
C ARG A 307 30.06 9.10 6.38
N PRO A 308 29.87 10.13 7.22
CA PRO A 308 28.62 10.87 7.22
C PRO A 308 28.26 11.32 5.81
N ARG A 309 26.97 11.36 5.50
CA ARG A 309 26.48 11.90 4.24
C ARG A 309 26.88 13.36 4.09
N LEU A 310 27.14 13.78 2.86
CA LEU A 310 27.40 15.19 2.55
C LEU A 310 26.24 16.06 3.04
N LEU A 311 26.54 17.30 3.46
CA LEU A 311 25.52 18.25 3.92
C LEU A 311 24.40 18.44 2.89
N GLN A 312 24.74 18.49 1.60
CA GLN A 312 23.78 18.56 0.50
C GLN A 312 22.74 17.43 0.55
N HIS A 313 23.18 16.20 0.86
CA HIS A 313 22.29 15.04 0.98
C HIS A 313 21.39 15.14 2.21
N LEU A 314 21.93 15.57 3.35
CA LEU A 314 21.14 15.80 4.56
C LEU A 314 20.07 16.88 4.33
N CYS A 315 20.42 17.95 3.61
CA CYS A 315 19.47 18.97 3.17
C CYS A 315 18.39 18.39 2.26
N ARG A 316 18.75 17.53 1.28
CA ARG A 316 17.77 16.83 0.44
C ARG A 316 16.77 16.02 1.28
N CYS A 317 17.25 15.18 2.19
CA CYS A 317 16.39 14.39 3.08
C CYS A 317 15.46 15.28 3.89
N SER A 318 15.97 16.36 4.48
CA SER A 318 15.18 17.29 5.29
C SER A 318 14.10 18.02 4.47
N ILE A 319 14.44 18.54 3.28
CA ILE A 319 13.47 19.20 2.38
C ILE A 319 12.37 18.21 1.97
N ARG A 320 12.75 17.00 1.56
CA ARG A 320 11.79 15.97 1.15
C ARG A 320 10.87 15.59 2.29
N GLN A 321 11.40 15.38 3.49
CA GLN A 321 10.62 15.07 4.67
C GLN A 321 9.56 16.16 4.93
N ARG A 322 9.94 17.43 4.91
CA ARG A 322 9.00 18.54 5.08
C ARG A 322 7.94 18.60 3.98
N LEU A 323 8.33 18.36 2.73
CA LEU A 323 7.36 18.32 1.63
C LEU A 323 6.39 17.12 1.77
N ALA A 324 6.87 15.95 2.20
CA ALA A 324 6.04 14.78 2.40
C ALA A 324 5.04 14.97 3.55
N GLU A 325 5.48 15.50 4.69
CA GLU A 325 4.64 15.84 5.86
C GLU A 325 3.50 16.81 5.47
N ASN A 326 3.73 17.64 4.45
CA ASN A 326 2.74 18.59 3.94
C ASN A 326 1.98 18.10 2.68
N TYR A 327 2.08 16.81 2.34
CA TYR A 327 1.48 16.20 1.14
C TYR A 327 1.84 16.93 -0.17
N GLN A 328 3.02 17.56 -0.19
CA GLN A 328 3.51 18.35 -1.32
C GLN A 328 4.45 17.55 -2.22
N LEU A 329 4.84 16.31 -1.94
CA LEU A 329 5.64 15.54 -2.90
C LEU A 329 4.77 14.85 -3.97
N PRO A 330 5.22 14.72 -5.24
CA PRO A 330 6.40 15.37 -5.81
C PRO A 330 6.13 16.83 -6.25
N ASP A 331 4.87 17.20 -6.47
CA ASP A 331 4.47 18.45 -7.17
C ASP A 331 5.01 19.75 -6.55
N GLY A 332 5.12 19.77 -5.24
CA GLY A 332 5.63 20.87 -4.45
C GLY A 332 7.13 21.11 -4.61
N ILE A 333 7.92 20.14 -5.10
CA ILE A 333 9.32 20.38 -5.49
C ILE A 333 9.38 21.49 -6.54
N GLN A 334 8.43 21.49 -7.49
CA GLN A 334 8.39 22.49 -8.55
C GLN A 334 8.08 23.89 -8.03
N LYS A 335 7.38 23.98 -6.88
CA LYS A 335 7.02 25.24 -6.22
C LYS A 335 8.15 25.82 -5.36
N VAL A 336 9.15 25.02 -4.98
CA VAL A 336 10.29 25.52 -4.23
C VAL A 336 11.16 26.41 -5.13
N VAL A 337 11.62 27.54 -4.62
CA VAL A 337 12.53 28.46 -5.32
C VAL A 337 13.96 27.89 -5.28
N LEU A 338 14.19 26.84 -6.06
CA LEU A 338 15.50 26.19 -6.25
C LEU A 338 15.86 26.14 -7.74
N PRO A 339 17.15 26.19 -8.09
CA PRO A 339 17.63 25.84 -9.43
C PRO A 339 17.13 24.46 -9.87
N THR A 340 16.86 24.28 -11.16
CA THR A 340 16.33 23.02 -11.73
C THR A 340 17.17 21.81 -11.36
N LEU A 341 18.50 21.94 -11.36
CA LEU A 341 19.39 20.86 -10.93
C LEU A 341 19.09 20.43 -9.48
N LEU A 342 18.99 21.38 -8.55
CA LEU A 342 18.66 21.05 -7.16
C LEU A 342 17.24 20.49 -7.00
N LYS A 343 16.28 20.90 -7.84
CA LYS A 343 14.94 20.28 -7.86
C LYS A 343 15.01 18.80 -8.24
N ASN A 344 15.71 18.48 -9.32
CA ASN A 344 15.86 17.10 -9.79
C ASN A 344 16.63 16.23 -8.77
N TYR A 345 17.64 16.82 -8.12
CA TYR A 345 18.35 16.17 -7.01
C TYR A 345 17.41 15.86 -5.84
N VAL A 346 16.57 16.83 -5.44
CA VAL A 346 15.53 16.65 -4.41
C VAL A 346 14.48 15.65 -4.86
N ASP A 347 14.17 15.52 -6.15
CA ASP A 347 13.22 14.54 -6.69
C ASP A 347 13.81 13.12 -6.86
N LEU A 348 15.02 12.90 -6.36
CA LEU A 348 15.72 11.60 -6.39
C LEU A 348 16.08 11.12 -7.81
N GLU A 349 16.13 12.00 -8.81
CA GLU A 349 16.50 11.62 -10.17
C GLU A 349 17.97 11.17 -10.26
N TYR A 350 18.87 11.83 -9.52
CA TYR A 350 20.29 11.52 -9.46
C TYR A 350 20.89 11.77 -8.07
N ASP A 351 22.17 11.39 -7.91
CA ASP A 351 22.99 11.63 -6.72
C ASP A 351 24.02 12.75 -6.94
#